data_AF-A0A2T1GKF3-F1
#
_entry.id   AF-A0A2T1GKF3-F1
#
_cell.length_a   1.000
_cell.length_b   1.000
_cell.length_c   1.000
_cell.angle_alpha   90.00
_cell.angle_beta   90.00
_cell.angle_gamma   90.00
#
_symmetry.space_group_name_H-M   'P 1'
#
loop_
_entity.id
_entity.type
_entity.pdbx_description
1 polymer ?
#
loop_
_entity_poly.entity_id
_entity_poly.type
_entity_poly.pdbx_seq_one_letter_code
_entity_poly.pdbx_strand_id
1 'polypeptide(L)'
;MDDYANYEADSKKIIAANKKLLSEFKIWLQSSNLSEKTINNHISNISFYINEYLLYYEEPIKAQDGIGDVSTFLGDWFIRKAMWASKAHIKSNAASITKFYTFLLGKGLVTSNDLNELKLTIKAELPEWIQALKQYDDLANEDMDDEW
;
A
#
# COMPACT_ATOMS: atom_id res chain seq x y z
N MET A 1 16.86 10.88 -24.59
CA MET A 1 16.38 11.88 -23.61
C MET A 1 16.22 11.09 -22.34
N ASP A 2 16.94 11.46 -21.28
CA ASP A 2 17.31 10.58 -20.16
C ASP A 2 16.08 9.93 -19.50
N ASP A 3 15.99 8.60 -19.51
CA ASP A 3 14.83 7.85 -18.98
C ASP A 3 14.56 8.22 -17.51
N TYR A 4 15.62 8.56 -16.77
CA TYR A 4 15.56 9.07 -15.40
C TYR A 4 14.83 10.43 -15.28
N ALA A 5 15.07 11.36 -16.21
CA ALA A 5 14.42 12.68 -16.19
C ALA A 5 12.92 12.59 -16.48
N ASN A 6 12.53 11.64 -17.35
CA ASN A 6 11.12 11.35 -17.62
C ASN A 6 10.44 10.73 -16.39
N TYR A 7 11.07 9.75 -15.76
CA TYR A 7 10.60 9.15 -14.50
C TYR A 7 10.40 10.19 -13.39
N GLU A 8 11.37 11.10 -13.17
CA GLU A 8 11.28 12.12 -12.14
C GLU A 8 10.11 13.09 -12.41
N ALA A 9 9.93 13.49 -13.67
CA ALA A 9 8.85 14.38 -14.08
C ALA A 9 7.47 13.74 -13.89
N ASP A 10 7.32 12.47 -14.23
CA ASP A 10 6.05 11.75 -14.09
C ASP A 10 5.73 11.44 -12.63
N SER A 11 6.72 11.04 -11.84
CA SER A 11 6.59 10.86 -10.39
C SER A 11 6.11 12.14 -9.71
N LYS A 12 6.68 13.31 -10.06
CA LYS A 12 6.24 14.61 -9.51
C LYS A 12 4.76 14.92 -9.82
N LYS A 13 4.30 14.61 -11.03
CA LYS A 13 2.88 14.79 -11.40
C LYS A 13 1.97 13.87 -10.59
N ILE A 14 2.38 12.61 -10.41
CA ILE A 14 1.62 11.62 -9.65
C ILE A 14 1.57 12.01 -8.17
N ILE A 15 2.68 12.43 -7.56
CA ILE A 15 2.72 12.91 -6.16
C ILE A 15 1.77 14.09 -5.95
N ALA A 16 1.73 15.04 -6.89
CA ALA A 16 0.82 16.18 -6.82
C ALA A 16 -0.66 15.72 -6.87
N ALA A 17 -0.99 14.76 -7.72
CA ALA A 17 -2.33 14.17 -7.79
C ALA A 17 -2.68 13.38 -6.51
N ASN A 18 -1.72 12.62 -5.98
CA ASN A 18 -1.86 11.83 -4.76
C ASN A 18 -2.13 12.72 -3.54
N LYS A 19 -1.51 13.90 -3.45
CA LYS A 19 -1.80 14.87 -2.38
C LYS A 19 -3.27 15.29 -2.36
N LYS A 20 -3.87 15.50 -3.53
CA LYS A 20 -5.30 15.80 -3.67
C LYS A 20 -6.15 14.59 -3.27
N LEU A 21 -5.82 13.39 -3.77
CA LEU A 21 -6.52 12.15 -3.43
C LEU A 21 -6.50 11.85 -1.92
N LEU A 22 -5.36 12.01 -1.26
CA LEU A 22 -5.23 11.81 0.19
C LEU A 22 -6.09 12.80 0.99
N SER A 23 -6.16 14.06 0.54
CA SER A 23 -6.99 15.08 1.18
C SER A 23 -8.49 14.75 1.07
N GLU A 24 -8.93 14.34 -0.12
CA GLU A 24 -10.31 13.91 -0.35
C GLU A 24 -10.64 12.61 0.39
N PHE A 25 -9.71 11.65 0.42
CA PHE A 25 -9.86 10.41 1.18
C PHE A 25 -9.96 10.68 2.69
N LYS A 26 -9.20 11.65 3.22
CA LYS A 26 -9.33 12.08 4.63
C LYS A 26 -10.74 12.59 4.93
N ILE A 27 -11.29 13.44 4.06
CA ILE A 27 -12.66 13.96 4.19
C ILE A 27 -13.68 12.83 4.15
N TRP A 28 -13.50 11.87 3.23
CA TRP A 28 -14.36 10.68 3.14
C TRP A 28 -14.30 9.80 4.40
N LEU A 29 -13.14 9.67 5.05
CA LEU A 29 -13.02 8.93 6.30
C LEU A 29 -13.68 9.66 7.49
N GLN A 30 -13.66 10.99 7.50
CA GLN A 30 -14.29 11.81 8.54
C GLN A 30 -15.81 11.62 8.60
N SER A 31 -16.46 11.26 7.49
CA SER A 31 -17.90 10.94 7.48
C SER A 31 -18.23 9.57 8.11
N SER A 32 -17.22 8.77 8.50
CA SER A 32 -17.39 7.37 8.94
C SER A 32 -17.29 7.15 10.47
N ASN A 33 -17.46 8.19 11.30
CA ASN A 33 -17.38 8.14 12.78
C ASN A 33 -16.09 7.50 13.34
N LEU A 34 -14.99 7.59 12.59
CA LEU A 34 -13.67 7.10 13.02
C LEU A 34 -12.96 8.14 13.88
N SER A 35 -12.14 7.70 14.83
CA SER A 35 -11.27 8.61 15.58
C SER A 35 -10.19 9.22 14.69
N GLU A 36 -9.75 10.44 15.01
CA GLU A 36 -8.70 11.13 14.25
C GLU A 36 -7.41 10.29 14.15
N LYS A 37 -7.01 9.60 15.23
CA LYS A 37 -5.86 8.68 15.22
C LYS A 37 -6.03 7.59 14.15
N THR A 38 -7.21 7.02 14.03
CA THR A 38 -7.51 5.97 13.04
C THR A 38 -7.49 6.51 11.63
N ILE A 39 -8.04 7.71 11.43
CA ILE A 39 -8.00 8.40 10.13
C ILE A 39 -6.56 8.67 9.71
N ASN A 40 -5.74 9.22 10.60
CA ASN A 40 -4.33 9.52 10.31
C ASN A 40 -3.54 8.24 10.01
N ASN A 41 -3.84 7.13 10.68
CA ASN A 41 -3.24 5.83 10.37
C ASN A 41 -3.62 5.34 8.96
N HIS A 42 -4.89 5.47 8.56
CA HIS A 42 -5.30 5.15 7.19
C HIS A 42 -4.59 6.04 6.15
N ILE A 43 -4.50 7.34 6.40
CA ILE A 43 -3.80 8.28 5.51
C ILE A 43 -2.31 7.94 5.39
N SER A 44 -1.65 7.62 6.50
CA SER A 44 -0.23 7.24 6.50
C SER A 44 0.00 5.97 5.69
N ASN A 45 -0.79 4.92 5.93
CA ASN A 45 -0.67 3.66 5.19
C ASN A 45 -0.89 3.85 3.68
N ILE A 46 -1.90 4.63 3.29
CA ILE A 46 -2.16 4.90 1.87
C ILE A 46 -1.08 5.78 1.25
N SER A 47 -0.62 6.81 1.96
CA SER A 47 0.49 7.64 1.48
C SER A 47 1.73 6.81 1.24
N PHE A 48 2.06 5.89 2.15
CA PHE A 48 3.20 4.98 1.99
C PHE A 48 3.04 4.09 0.76
N TYR A 49 1.87 3.48 0.59
CA TYR A 49 1.60 2.63 -0.57
C TYR A 49 1.67 3.39 -1.91
N ILE A 50 0.99 4.54 -2.04
CA ILE A 50 0.87 5.23 -3.34
C ILE A 50 2.05 6.16 -3.68
N ASN A 51 2.83 6.60 -2.69
CA ASN A 51 3.97 7.50 -2.92
C ASN A 51 5.32 6.81 -2.75
N GLU A 52 5.43 5.77 -1.91
CA GLU A 52 6.69 5.05 -1.76
C GLU A 52 6.71 3.80 -2.63
N TYR A 53 5.72 2.92 -2.52
CA TYR A 53 5.73 1.65 -3.23
C TYR A 53 5.40 1.78 -4.73
N LEU A 54 4.27 2.40 -5.09
CA LEU A 54 3.85 2.52 -6.49
C LEU A 54 4.79 3.40 -7.34
N LEU A 55 5.64 4.20 -6.70
CA LEU A 55 6.64 5.03 -7.36
C LEU A 55 8.05 4.45 -7.24
N TYR A 56 8.23 3.30 -6.58
CA TYR A 56 9.55 2.75 -6.25
C TYR A 56 10.35 2.33 -7.50
N TYR A 57 9.65 1.83 -8.53
CA TYR A 57 10.25 1.30 -9.75
C TYR A 57 10.31 2.34 -10.86
N GLU A 58 11.03 2.02 -11.95
CA GLU A 58 11.29 2.94 -13.08
C GLU A 58 10.03 3.45 -13.79
N GLU A 59 8.91 2.73 -13.69
CA GLU A 59 7.61 3.18 -14.19
C GLU A 59 6.68 3.50 -13.01
N PRO A 60 6.35 4.78 -12.78
CA PRO A 60 5.53 5.18 -11.64
C PRO A 60 4.05 4.88 -11.92
N ILE A 61 3.42 4.15 -11.01
CA ILE A 61 2.03 3.70 -11.14
C ILE A 61 1.09 4.73 -10.46
N LYS A 62 0.02 5.10 -11.14
CA LYS A 62 -1.02 5.95 -10.54
C LYS A 62 -1.80 5.17 -9.50
N ALA A 63 -2.26 5.85 -8.45
CA ALA A 63 -2.97 5.22 -7.33
C ALA A 63 -4.21 4.37 -7.71
N GLN A 64 -4.87 4.67 -8.83
CA GLN A 64 -6.02 3.89 -9.32
C GLN A 64 -5.61 2.59 -10.03
N ASP A 65 -4.44 2.59 -10.67
CA ASP A 65 -3.95 1.49 -11.50
C ASP A 65 -3.21 0.45 -10.64
N GLY A 66 -2.78 0.82 -9.43
CA GLY A 66 -2.04 -0.06 -8.52
C GLY A 66 -2.86 -1.18 -7.87
N ILE A 67 -4.16 -1.30 -8.12
CA ILE A 67 -5.03 -2.23 -7.34
C ILE A 67 -4.57 -3.69 -7.43
N GLY A 68 -3.96 -4.08 -8.55
CA GLY A 68 -3.38 -5.40 -8.76
C GLY A 68 -2.07 -5.64 -8.00
N ASP A 69 -1.35 -4.58 -7.60
CA ASP A 69 -0.04 -4.68 -6.95
C ASP A 69 -0.12 -4.92 -5.44
N VAL A 70 -1.33 -5.00 -4.86
CA VAL A 70 -1.51 -5.13 -3.41
C VAL A 70 -0.92 -6.42 -2.86
N SER A 71 -0.99 -7.52 -3.63
CA SER A 71 -0.39 -8.80 -3.26
C SER A 71 1.13 -8.69 -3.16
N THR A 72 1.78 -8.16 -4.20
CA THR A 72 3.23 -7.94 -4.22
C THR A 72 3.69 -6.94 -3.16
N PHE A 73 2.90 -5.91 -2.91
CA PHE A 73 3.16 -4.96 -1.83
C PHE A 73 3.17 -5.67 -0.47
N LEU A 74 2.06 -6.29 -0.06
CA LEU A 74 1.91 -6.82 1.30
C LEU A 74 2.61 -8.15 1.54
N GLY A 75 2.77 -8.96 0.49
CA GLY A 75 3.38 -10.28 0.55
C GLY A 75 4.89 -10.30 0.33
N ASP A 76 5.48 -9.21 -0.15
CA ASP A 76 6.92 -9.17 -0.46
C ASP A 76 7.57 -7.82 -0.17
N TRP A 77 7.24 -6.77 -0.92
CA TRP A 77 7.98 -5.51 -0.85
C TRP A 77 7.90 -4.87 0.54
N PHE A 78 6.70 -4.85 1.14
CA PHE A 78 6.47 -4.30 2.48
C PHE A 78 7.28 -5.04 3.53
N ILE A 79 7.34 -6.37 3.47
CA ILE A 79 8.07 -7.21 4.41
C ILE A 79 9.57 -6.93 4.32
N ARG A 80 10.11 -6.84 3.10
CA ARG A 80 11.55 -6.66 2.88
C ARG A 80 12.04 -5.22 3.04
N LYS A 81 11.17 -4.23 2.79
CA LYS A 81 11.58 -2.81 2.68
C LYS A 81 11.08 -1.94 3.83
N ALA A 82 10.00 -2.32 4.51
CA ALA A 82 9.52 -1.58 5.67
C ALA A 82 10.13 -2.17 6.95
N MET A 83 11.15 -1.51 7.52
CA MET A 83 11.77 -1.92 8.80
C MET A 83 10.80 -2.04 9.98
N TRP A 84 9.61 -1.45 9.84
CA TRP A 84 8.54 -1.51 10.82
C TRP A 84 7.50 -2.59 10.47
N ALA A 85 7.72 -3.44 9.47
CA ALA A 85 6.79 -4.48 9.09
C ALA A 85 6.44 -5.37 10.29
N SER A 86 5.15 -5.65 10.45
CA SER A 86 4.66 -6.57 11.47
C SER A 86 3.32 -7.15 11.02
N LYS A 87 2.89 -8.25 11.64
CA LYS A 87 1.56 -8.82 11.42
C LYS A 87 0.44 -7.79 11.63
N ALA A 88 0.58 -6.90 12.60
CA ALA A 88 -0.39 -5.83 12.85
C ALA A 88 -0.39 -4.79 11.72
N HIS A 89 0.79 -4.45 11.21
CA HIS A 89 0.95 -3.49 10.12
C HIS A 89 0.46 -4.03 8.77
N ILE A 90 0.70 -5.30 8.44
CA ILE A 90 0.14 -5.93 7.23
C ILE A 90 -1.39 -5.84 7.25
N LYS A 91 -2.01 -6.24 8.37
CA LYS A 91 -3.47 -6.15 8.54
C LYS A 91 -3.99 -4.71 8.46
N SER A 92 -3.27 -3.77 9.08
CA SER A 92 -3.62 -2.36 9.06
C SER A 92 -3.54 -1.77 7.64
N ASN A 93 -2.51 -2.11 6.87
CA ASN A 93 -2.37 -1.70 5.48
C ASN A 93 -3.47 -2.30 4.60
N ALA A 94 -3.74 -3.61 4.70
CA ALA A 94 -4.82 -4.26 3.96
C ALA A 94 -6.19 -3.59 4.21
N ALA A 95 -6.48 -3.23 5.47
CA ALA A 95 -7.70 -2.51 5.83
C ALA A 95 -7.73 -1.08 5.25
N SER A 96 -6.62 -0.35 5.31
CA SER A 96 -6.48 0.99 4.70
C SER A 96 -6.71 0.92 3.19
N ILE A 97 -6.04 -0.01 2.50
CA ILE A 97 -6.11 -0.23 1.05
C ILE A 97 -7.55 -0.55 0.62
N THR A 98 -8.23 -1.45 1.35
CA THR A 98 -9.63 -1.77 1.08
C THR A 98 -10.52 -0.53 1.16
N LYS A 99 -10.33 0.32 2.18
CA LYS A 99 -11.08 1.58 2.33
C LYS A 99 -10.76 2.58 1.22
N PHE A 100 -9.48 2.69 0.84
CA PHE A 100 -9.05 3.59 -0.22
C PHE A 100 -9.65 3.22 -1.57
N TYR A 101 -9.59 1.95 -1.98
CA TYR A 101 -10.22 1.51 -3.23
C TYR A 101 -11.75 1.54 -3.17
N THR A 102 -12.36 1.42 -1.97
CA THR A 102 -13.79 1.70 -1.80
C THR A 102 -14.11 3.18 -2.07
N PHE A 103 -13.26 4.10 -1.61
CA PHE A 103 -13.37 5.52 -1.91
C PHE A 103 -13.16 5.80 -3.42
N LEU A 104 -12.18 5.16 -4.06
CA LEU A 104 -11.94 5.30 -5.50
C LEU A 104 -13.10 4.78 -6.35
N LEU A 105 -13.77 3.70 -5.92
CA LEU A 105 -15.01 3.23 -6.55
C LEU A 105 -16.09 4.31 -6.51
N GLY A 106 -16.26 5.00 -5.39
CA GLY A 106 -17.20 6.13 -5.26
C GLY A 106 -16.88 7.31 -6.18
N LYS A 107 -15.64 7.41 -6.67
CA LYS A 107 -15.20 8.39 -7.67
C LYS A 107 -15.28 7.87 -9.11
N GLY A 108 -15.63 6.60 -9.33
CA GLY A 108 -15.61 5.96 -10.64
C GLY A 108 -14.21 5.73 -11.21
N LEU A 109 -13.17 5.72 -10.35
CA LEU A 109 -11.78 5.52 -10.76
C LEU A 109 -11.37 4.04 -10.81
N VAL A 110 -12.14 3.18 -10.15
CA VAL A 110 -12.04 1.71 -10.24
C VAL A 110 -13.45 1.13 -10.34
N THR A 111 -13.56 -0.08 -10.86
CA THR A 111 -14.82 -0.79 -11.00
C THR A 111 -15.18 -1.58 -9.74
N SER A 112 -16.45 -2.00 -9.65
CA SER A 112 -16.85 -2.91 -8.56
C SER A 112 -16.20 -4.28 -8.66
N ASN A 113 -15.84 -4.74 -9.87
CA ASN A 113 -15.10 -5.98 -10.06
C ASN A 113 -13.70 -5.87 -9.47
N ASP A 114 -12.98 -4.80 -9.79
CA ASP A 114 -11.62 -4.58 -9.26
C ASP A 114 -11.63 -4.58 -7.71
N LEU A 115 -12.60 -3.89 -7.09
CA LEU A 115 -12.73 -3.86 -5.63
C LEU A 115 -13.09 -5.24 -5.04
N ASN A 116 -13.92 -6.03 -5.74
CA ASN A 116 -14.28 -7.37 -5.28
C ASN A 116 -13.09 -8.33 -5.37
N GLU A 117 -12.34 -8.28 -6.47
CA GLU A 117 -11.11 -9.04 -6.65
C GLU A 117 -10.09 -8.70 -5.57
N LEU A 118 -9.82 -7.41 -5.33
CA LEU A 118 -8.95 -6.96 -4.24
C LEU A 118 -9.35 -7.55 -2.88
N LYS A 119 -10.65 -7.55 -2.54
CA LYS A 119 -11.14 -8.11 -1.28
C LYS A 119 -10.95 -9.61 -1.19
N LEU A 120 -11.10 -10.33 -2.31
CA LEU A 120 -10.85 -11.77 -2.39
C LEU A 120 -9.35 -12.07 -2.23
N THR A 121 -8.49 -11.34 -2.93
CA THR A 121 -7.02 -11.42 -2.80
C THR A 121 -6.60 -11.21 -1.35
N ILE A 122 -7.01 -10.11 -0.72
CA ILE A 122 -6.69 -9.85 0.71
C ILE A 122 -7.19 -10.98 1.61
N LYS A 123 -8.39 -11.50 1.37
CA LYS A 123 -8.93 -12.58 2.20
C LYS A 123 -8.14 -13.88 2.05
N ALA A 124 -7.76 -14.24 0.82
CA ALA A 124 -7.07 -15.48 0.50
C ALA A 124 -5.60 -15.45 0.96
N GLU A 125 -4.90 -14.35 0.68
CA GLU A 125 -3.45 -14.29 0.80
C GLU A 125 -2.95 -13.67 2.11
N LEU A 126 -3.80 -13.01 2.90
CA LEU A 126 -3.38 -12.45 4.20
C LEU A 126 -2.69 -13.47 5.13
N PRO A 127 -3.14 -14.75 5.24
CA PRO A 127 -2.40 -15.76 5.99
C PRO A 127 -1.00 -16.02 5.42
N GLU A 128 -0.86 -16.02 4.10
CA GLU A 128 0.40 -16.25 3.39
C GLU A 128 1.37 -15.09 3.61
N TRP A 129 0.90 -13.84 3.51
CA TRP A 129 1.71 -12.66 3.81
C TRP A 129 2.23 -12.65 5.25
N ILE A 130 1.39 -13.09 6.20
CA ILE A 130 1.79 -13.22 7.62
C ILE A 130 2.84 -14.34 7.79
N GLN A 131 2.71 -15.44 7.04
CA GLN A 131 3.70 -16.52 7.04
C GLN A 131 5.02 -16.08 6.41
N ALA A 132 4.98 -15.35 5.29
CA ALA A 132 6.14 -14.80 4.61
C ALA A 132 6.93 -13.85 5.53
N LEU A 133 6.22 -12.99 6.28
CA LEU A 133 6.86 -12.13 7.29
C LEU A 133 7.59 -12.96 8.33
N LYS A 134 6.94 -14.01 8.87
CA LYS A 134 7.57 -14.88 9.86
C LYS A 134 8.83 -15.55 9.31
N GLN A 135 8.76 -16.09 8.09
CA GLN A 135 9.91 -16.73 7.45
C GLN A 135 11.06 -15.76 7.23
N TYR A 136 10.75 -14.52 6.83
CA TYR A 136 11.74 -13.47 6.67
C TYR A 136 12.43 -13.11 7.99
N ASP A 137 11.65 -12.93 9.06
CA ASP A 137 12.17 -12.64 10.41
C ASP A 137 13.03 -13.82 10.94
N ASP A 138 12.58 -15.07 10.73
CA ASP A 138 13.30 -16.27 11.16
C ASP A 138 14.68 -16.36 10.45
N LEU A 139 14.71 -16.18 9.13
CA LEU A 139 15.96 -16.17 8.33
C LEU A 139 16.92 -15.05 8.76
N ALA A 140 16.40 -13.85 8.99
CA ALA A 140 17.22 -12.72 9.43
C ALA A 140 17.87 -12.94 10.81
N ASN A 141 17.27 -13.78 11.66
CA ASN A 141 17.84 -14.16 12.95
C ASN A 141 18.84 -15.32 12.83
N GLU A 142 18.60 -16.29 11.93
CA GLU A 142 19.55 -17.39 11.67
C GLU A 142 20.89 -16.86 11.12
N ASP A 143 20.86 -15.90 10.20
CA ASP A 143 22.07 -15.27 9.65
C ASP A 143 22.92 -14.53 10.72
N MET A 144 22.34 -14.16 11.85
CA MET A 144 23.03 -13.46 12.96
C MET A 144 23.68 -14.42 13.97
N ASP A 145 23.23 -15.68 14.03
CA ASP A 145 23.72 -16.68 14.98
C ASP A 145 24.98 -17.42 14.46
N ASP A 146 25.23 -17.41 13.14
CA ASP A 146 26.38 -18.07 12.50
C ASP A 146 27.69 -17.24 12.49
N GLU A 147 27.72 -16.05 13.10
CA GLU A 147 28.90 -15.15 13.15
C GLU A 147 29.64 -15.11 14.52
N TRP A 148 29.50 -16.13 15.38
CA TRP A 148 30.23 -16.25 16.67
C TRP A 148 31.02 -17.57 16.82
#